data_AF-A0A833QEU1-F1
#
_entry.id   AF-A0A833QEU1-F1
#
_cell.length_a   1.000
_cell.length_b   1.000
_cell.length_c   1.000
_cell.angle_alpha   90.00
_cell.angle_beta   90.00
_cell.angle_gamma   90.00
#
_symmetry.space_group_name_H-M   'P 1'
#
loop_
_entity.id
_entity.type
_entity.pdbx_description
1 polymer ?
#
loop_
_entity_poly.entity_id
_entity_poly.type
_entity_poly.pdbx_seq_one_letter_code
_entity_poly.pdbx_strand_id
1 'polypeptide(L)'
;MSSSGSSQGDHIVPELDASKVEKGLFHQAKQGKITMVLALDDSEHSFYALEWTLNHFYSPATRGGMGFQLVIVHAKRAMSAVNVSGPGTSAEEVLQDAEMDQRKLAAKTVEKARAICAAHSVAAVVEIMEGDAKHVLMDAVAKHHADILILGSHGYNNVQRAFMGSVSDHMAHHAQCSVMIVKKPKQKDAKKQPQKA
;
A
#
# COMPACT_ATOMS: atom_id res chain seq x y z
N MET A 1 -25.20 -42.95 -56.37
CA MET A 1 -24.34 -41.76 -56.31
C MET A 1 -24.99 -40.76 -55.36
N SER A 2 -24.20 -40.27 -54.40
CA SER A 2 -24.42 -39.07 -53.56
C SER A 2 -25.74 -38.91 -52.79
N SER A 3 -25.68 -39.16 -51.48
CA SER A 3 -26.47 -38.39 -50.50
C SER A 3 -25.51 -37.88 -49.41
N SER A 4 -25.37 -36.56 -49.39
CA SER A 4 -24.52 -35.73 -48.56
C SER A 4 -24.93 -35.76 -47.09
N GLY A 5 -23.95 -35.93 -46.19
CA GLY A 5 -24.11 -35.73 -44.76
C GLY A 5 -24.07 -34.25 -44.39
N SER A 6 -24.95 -33.86 -43.47
CA SER A 6 -24.91 -32.58 -42.75
C SER A 6 -24.66 -32.87 -41.28
N SER A 7 -23.45 -32.57 -40.79
CA SER A 7 -23.12 -32.63 -39.36
C SER A 7 -23.67 -31.39 -38.65
N GLN A 8 -24.64 -31.57 -37.76
CA GLN A 8 -24.94 -30.57 -36.73
C GLN A 8 -23.86 -30.68 -35.65
N GLY A 9 -23.07 -29.62 -35.50
CA GLY A 9 -22.14 -29.47 -34.39
C GLY A 9 -22.88 -28.94 -33.18
N ASP A 10 -23.04 -29.78 -32.16
CA ASP A 10 -23.46 -29.36 -30.83
C ASP A 10 -22.34 -28.53 -30.20
N HIS A 11 -22.53 -27.21 -30.15
CA HIS A 11 -21.73 -26.32 -29.33
C HIS A 11 -22.07 -26.57 -27.85
N ILE A 12 -21.30 -27.45 -27.22
CA ILE A 12 -21.29 -27.62 -25.77
C ILE A 12 -20.63 -26.39 -25.16
N VAL A 13 -21.44 -25.44 -24.68
CA VAL A 13 -20.98 -24.44 -23.71
C VAL A 13 -20.72 -25.18 -22.39
N PRO A 14 -19.49 -25.15 -21.83
CA PRO A 14 -19.23 -25.84 -20.57
C PRO A 14 -20.00 -25.14 -19.46
N GLU A 15 -20.84 -25.91 -18.78
CA GLU A 15 -21.59 -25.49 -17.61
C GLU A 15 -20.59 -25.04 -16.52
N LEU A 16 -20.66 -23.75 -16.18
CA LEU A 16 -19.81 -23.13 -15.17
C LEU A 16 -20.20 -23.67 -13.79
N ASP A 17 -19.36 -24.55 -13.25
CA ASP A 17 -19.44 -25.04 -11.89
C ASP A 17 -19.25 -23.88 -10.89
N ALA A 18 -20.37 -23.35 -10.38
CA ALA A 18 -20.40 -22.28 -9.38
C ALA A 18 -19.58 -22.62 -8.12
N SER A 19 -19.40 -23.91 -7.79
CA SER A 19 -18.59 -24.34 -6.65
C SER A 19 -17.08 -24.19 -6.87
N LYS A 20 -16.63 -24.11 -8.14
CA LYS A 20 -15.25 -23.73 -8.50
C LYS A 20 -15.05 -22.21 -8.52
N VAL A 21 -16.10 -21.45 -8.84
CA VAL A 21 -16.05 -19.97 -8.82
C VAL A 21 -15.90 -19.47 -7.38
N GLU A 22 -16.63 -20.03 -6.41
CA GLU A 22 -16.49 -19.65 -4.99
C GLU A 22 -15.14 -20.06 -4.40
N LYS A 23 -14.63 -21.25 -4.75
CA LYS A 23 -13.33 -21.75 -4.24
C LYS A 23 -12.11 -21.06 -4.86
N GLY A 24 -12.29 -20.38 -6.00
CA GLY A 24 -11.22 -19.66 -6.70
C GLY A 24 -11.03 -18.21 -6.24
N LEU A 25 -12.02 -17.61 -5.56
CA LEU A 25 -12.01 -16.17 -5.25
C LEU A 25 -11.67 -15.85 -3.79
N PHE A 26 -11.82 -16.81 -2.87
CA PHE A 26 -11.41 -16.64 -1.49
C PHE A 26 -10.27 -17.59 -1.20
N HIS A 27 -9.05 -17.03 -1.13
CA HIS A 27 -7.92 -17.68 -0.49
C HIS A 27 -8.42 -18.23 0.86
N GLN A 28 -8.20 -19.52 1.12
CA GLN A 28 -8.58 -20.18 2.37
C GLN A 28 -8.28 -19.25 3.55
N ALA A 29 -9.34 -18.70 4.16
CA ALA A 29 -9.23 -17.85 5.32
C ALA A 29 -8.55 -18.65 6.43
N LYS A 30 -7.25 -18.43 6.61
CA LYS A 30 -6.47 -18.94 7.74
C LYS A 30 -7.05 -18.28 8.99
N GLN A 31 -7.90 -19.01 9.71
CA GLN A 31 -8.45 -18.67 11.03
C GLN A 31 -8.65 -17.15 11.30
N GLY A 32 -9.72 -16.59 10.74
CA GLY A 32 -10.51 -15.51 11.36
C GLY A 32 -9.92 -14.09 11.41
N LYS A 33 -8.74 -13.81 10.84
CA LYS A 33 -8.20 -12.45 10.78
C LYS A 33 -7.80 -12.02 9.37
N ILE A 34 -8.20 -10.80 9.00
CA ILE A 34 -7.80 -10.14 7.75
C ILE A 34 -6.46 -9.45 7.97
N THR A 35 -5.46 -9.79 7.16
CA THR A 35 -4.13 -9.18 7.18
C THR A 35 -4.09 -7.96 6.27
N MET A 36 -3.85 -6.80 6.88
CA MET A 36 -3.69 -5.53 6.20
C MET A 36 -2.22 -5.14 6.19
N VAL A 37 -1.64 -4.98 5.01
CA VAL A 37 -0.31 -4.36 4.83
C VAL A 37 -0.52 -2.89 4.48
N LEU A 38 0.12 -1.97 5.20
CA LEU A 38 0.06 -0.53 4.95
C LEU A 38 1.43 -0.01 4.56
N ALA A 39 1.55 0.60 3.38
CA ALA A 39 2.77 1.29 2.99
C ALA A 39 2.85 2.65 3.67
N LEU A 40 3.98 2.90 4.30
CA LEU A 40 4.24 4.13 5.01
C LEU A 40 5.52 4.78 4.51
N ASP A 41 5.44 6.08 4.32
CA ASP A 41 6.57 6.97 4.09
C ASP A 41 6.43 8.17 5.04
N ASP A 42 7.31 9.16 4.94
CA ASP A 42 7.24 10.42 5.69
C ASP A 42 6.42 11.48 4.93
N SER A 43 5.41 11.05 4.16
CA SER A 43 4.43 11.95 3.54
C SER A 43 3.18 12.07 4.40
N GLU A 44 2.53 13.23 4.34
CA GLU A 44 1.24 13.40 5.01
C GLU A 44 0.13 12.47 4.50
N HIS A 45 0.26 11.97 3.27
CA HIS A 45 -0.76 11.13 2.65
C HIS A 45 -0.72 9.70 3.20
N SER A 46 0.46 9.16 3.49
CA SER A 46 0.59 7.83 4.09
C SER A 46 0.22 7.84 5.57
N PHE A 47 0.60 8.87 6.34
CA PHE A 47 0.12 9.03 7.71
C PHE A 47 -1.39 9.21 7.79
N TYR A 48 -1.99 9.98 6.86
CA TYR A 48 -3.44 10.07 6.77
C TYR A 48 -4.08 8.71 6.44
N ALA A 49 -3.49 7.92 5.54
CA ALA A 49 -3.97 6.58 5.23
C ALA A 49 -3.95 5.66 6.47
N LEU A 50 -2.93 5.77 7.31
CA LEU A 50 -2.83 5.06 8.58
C LEU A 50 -3.96 5.47 9.53
N GLU A 51 -4.09 6.76 9.84
CA GLU A 51 -5.15 7.26 10.73
C GLU A 51 -6.55 6.90 10.21
N TRP A 52 -6.77 7.05 8.90
CA TRP A 52 -8.05 6.69 8.29
C TRP A 52 -8.35 5.21 8.48
N THR A 53 -7.37 4.34 8.23
CA THR A 53 -7.52 2.89 8.41
C THR A 53 -7.87 2.54 9.86
N LEU A 54 -7.15 3.11 10.83
CA LEU A 54 -7.38 2.84 12.24
C LEU A 54 -8.78 3.27 12.69
N ASN A 55 -9.22 4.46 12.26
CA ASN A 55 -10.54 4.98 12.60
C ASN A 55 -11.71 4.18 12.02
N HIS A 56 -11.52 3.53 10.86
CA HIS A 56 -12.62 2.84 10.16
C HIS A 56 -12.64 1.34 10.43
N PHE A 57 -11.48 0.70 10.60
CA PHE A 57 -11.39 -0.75 10.79
C PHE A 57 -11.14 -1.19 12.24
N TYR A 58 -10.54 -0.33 13.07
CA TYR A 58 -10.15 -0.68 14.45
C TYR A 58 -10.98 0.04 15.53
N SER A 59 -12.07 0.69 15.13
CA SER A 59 -13.05 1.30 16.03
C SER A 59 -13.68 0.26 16.98
N PRO A 60 -14.07 0.64 18.22
CA PRO A 60 -14.79 -0.26 19.12
C PRO A 60 -16.01 -0.95 18.49
N ALA A 61 -16.68 -0.30 17.53
CA ALA A 61 -17.83 -0.83 16.82
C ALA A 61 -17.50 -2.02 15.89
N THR A 62 -16.26 -2.16 15.42
CA THR A 62 -15.82 -3.22 14.50
C THR A 62 -15.13 -4.40 15.22
N ARG A 63 -14.93 -4.32 16.55
CA ARG A 63 -14.22 -5.35 17.35
C ARG A 63 -14.99 -6.67 17.56
N GLY A 64 -16.23 -6.79 17.08
CA GLY A 64 -17.17 -7.85 17.47
C GLY A 64 -17.24 -9.12 16.59
N GLY A 65 -16.47 -9.24 15.49
CA GLY A 65 -16.62 -10.43 14.62
C GLY A 65 -15.49 -10.78 13.65
N MET A 66 -14.68 -9.81 13.21
CA MET A 66 -13.55 -10.06 12.31
C MET A 66 -12.34 -9.28 12.81
N GLY A 67 -11.26 -9.99 13.14
CA GLY A 67 -10.03 -9.33 13.61
C GLY A 67 -9.22 -8.82 12.42
N PHE A 68 -8.68 -7.62 12.52
CA PHE A 68 -7.69 -7.13 11.54
C PHE A 68 -6.29 -7.22 12.16
N GLN A 69 -5.33 -7.70 11.38
CA GLN A 69 -3.91 -7.61 11.70
C GLN A 69 -3.29 -6.51 10.84
N LEU A 70 -2.59 -5.56 11.46
CA LEU A 70 -1.91 -4.48 10.75
C LEU A 70 -0.40 -4.73 10.71
N VAL A 71 0.14 -4.77 9.50
CA VAL A 71 1.57 -4.71 9.21
C VAL A 71 1.85 -3.40 8.49
N ILE A 72 2.72 -2.56 9.04
CA ILE A 72 3.16 -1.30 8.43
C ILE A 72 4.55 -1.53 7.83
N VAL A 73 4.71 -1.19 6.57
CA VAL A 73 5.96 -1.37 5.82
C VAL A 73 6.48 -0.01 5.40
N HIS A 74 7.68 0.32 5.84
CA HIS A 74 8.42 1.50 5.39
C HIS A 74 9.58 1.08 4.50
N ALA A 75 9.52 1.45 3.22
CA ALA A 75 10.61 1.23 2.28
C ALA A 75 11.62 2.38 2.36
N LYS A 76 12.83 2.12 2.87
CA LYS A 76 13.96 3.05 2.77
C LYS A 76 14.73 2.79 1.47
N ARG A 77 15.16 3.86 0.79
CA ARG A 77 15.91 3.74 -0.46
C ARG A 77 17.35 3.32 -0.14
N ALA A 78 17.85 2.30 -0.85
CA ALA A 78 19.29 2.04 -0.91
C ALA A 78 19.96 3.17 -1.71
N MET A 79 20.98 3.81 -1.13
CA MET A 79 21.80 4.80 -1.84
C MET A 79 22.92 4.07 -2.57
N SER A 80 23.07 4.31 -3.87
CA SER A 80 24.18 3.74 -4.65
C SER A 80 25.30 4.78 -4.81
N ALA A 81 26.54 4.33 -4.61
CA ALA A 81 27.77 5.10 -4.73
C ALA A 81 27.96 5.81 -6.08
N VAL A 82 27.24 5.34 -7.11
CA VAL A 82 27.39 5.80 -8.50
C VAL A 82 27.05 7.30 -8.68
N ASN A 83 26.34 7.92 -7.74
CA ASN A 83 25.97 9.35 -7.81
C ASN A 83 26.85 10.28 -6.96
N VAL A 84 27.88 9.76 -6.28
CA VAL A 84 28.76 10.56 -5.41
C VAL A 84 30.09 10.79 -6.13
N SER A 85 30.13 11.81 -7.00
CA SER A 85 31.38 12.27 -7.61
C SER A 85 31.52 13.78 -7.42
N GLY A 86 32.21 14.18 -6.36
CA GLY A 86 32.64 15.55 -6.09
C GLY A 86 34.14 15.57 -5.72
N PRO A 87 34.92 16.58 -6.14
CA PRO A 87 36.34 16.66 -5.76
C PRO A 87 36.50 16.82 -4.25
N GLY A 88 37.24 15.91 -3.60
CA GLY A 88 37.65 16.03 -2.20
C GLY A 88 36.74 15.37 -1.16
N THR A 89 35.64 14.73 -1.57
CA THR A 89 34.76 13.93 -0.70
C THR A 89 35.02 12.43 -0.91
N SER A 90 35.31 11.68 0.15
CA SER A 90 35.34 10.22 0.06
C SER A 90 33.94 9.68 -0.25
N ALA A 91 33.81 8.86 -1.30
CA ALA A 91 32.53 8.22 -1.63
C ALA A 91 31.98 7.42 -0.43
N GLU A 92 32.87 6.84 0.37
CA GLU A 92 32.53 6.08 1.58
C GLU A 92 31.91 6.97 2.66
N GLU A 93 32.48 8.15 2.92
CA GLU A 93 31.97 9.07 3.95
C GLU A 93 30.59 9.62 3.58
N VAL A 94 30.40 10.00 2.31
CA VAL A 94 29.10 10.50 1.83
C VAL A 94 28.04 9.41 1.88
N LEU A 95 28.39 8.16 1.56
CA LEU A 95 27.47 7.03 1.68
C LEU A 95 27.08 6.79 3.14
N GLN A 96 28.04 6.81 4.06
CA GLN A 96 27.78 6.64 5.49
C GLN A 96 26.89 7.75 6.06
N ASP A 97 27.15 9.01 5.70
CA ASP A 97 26.32 10.14 6.12
C ASP A 97 24.90 10.03 5.56
N ALA A 98 24.77 9.71 4.27
CA ALA A 98 23.47 9.53 3.63
C ALA A 98 22.69 8.35 4.25
N GLU A 99 23.36 7.22 4.53
CA GLU A 99 22.77 6.07 5.21
C GLU A 99 22.33 6.41 6.64
N MET A 100 23.15 7.17 7.38
CA MET A 100 22.79 7.66 8.70
C MET A 100 21.54 8.54 8.66
N ASP A 101 21.45 9.45 7.70
CA ASP A 101 20.30 10.34 7.56
C ASP A 101 19.04 9.57 7.11
N GLN A 102 19.17 8.61 6.20
CA GLN A 102 18.08 7.69 5.84
C GLN A 102 17.61 6.89 7.06
N ARG A 103 18.54 6.38 7.89
CA ARG A 103 18.22 5.63 9.10
C ARG A 103 17.51 6.51 10.13
N LYS A 104 17.96 7.74 10.34
CA LYS A 104 17.30 8.71 11.23
C LYS A 104 15.89 9.05 10.74
N LEU A 105 15.73 9.28 9.44
CA LEU A 105 14.42 9.56 8.85
C LEU A 105 13.47 8.36 9.04
N ALA A 106 13.91 7.16 8.66
CA ALA A 106 13.12 5.94 8.84
C ALA A 106 12.72 5.71 10.30
N ALA A 107 13.63 5.96 11.25
CA ALA A 107 13.34 5.86 12.67
C ALA A 107 12.25 6.85 13.11
N LYS A 108 12.33 8.11 12.67
CA LYS A 108 11.29 9.13 12.95
C LYS A 108 9.93 8.74 12.34
N THR A 109 9.93 8.25 11.10
CA THR A 109 8.72 7.80 10.40
C THR A 109 8.04 6.65 11.15
N VAL A 110 8.82 5.65 11.55
CA VAL A 110 8.32 4.50 12.31
C VAL A 110 7.83 4.91 13.70
N GLU A 111 8.56 5.77 14.39
CA GLU A 111 8.16 6.25 15.72
C GLU A 111 6.81 6.97 15.66
N LYS A 112 6.64 7.87 14.68
CA LYS A 112 5.36 8.54 14.45
C LYS A 112 4.22 7.57 14.16
N ALA A 113 4.46 6.54 13.34
CA ALA A 113 3.45 5.52 13.06
C ALA A 113 3.07 4.70 14.31
N ARG A 114 4.07 4.33 15.13
CA ARG A 114 3.85 3.64 16.41
C ARG A 114 3.02 4.50 17.36
N ALA A 115 3.33 5.79 17.46
CA ALA A 115 2.57 6.74 18.28
C ALA A 115 1.09 6.84 17.82
N ILE A 116 0.85 6.93 16.50
CA ILE A 116 -0.50 6.93 15.93
C ILE A 116 -1.24 5.62 16.26
N CYS A 117 -0.60 4.46 16.11
CA CYS A 117 -1.21 3.17 16.43
C CYS A 117 -1.53 3.04 17.94
N ALA A 118 -0.61 3.48 18.80
CA ALA A 118 -0.79 3.47 20.25
C ALA A 118 -1.97 4.35 20.69
N ALA A 119 -2.13 5.53 20.09
CA ALA A 119 -3.27 6.41 20.34
C ALA A 119 -4.62 5.76 20.00
N HIS A 120 -4.64 4.80 19.05
CA HIS A 120 -5.83 4.04 18.68
C HIS A 120 -5.94 2.68 19.42
N SER A 121 -5.03 2.40 20.36
CA SER A 121 -4.93 1.10 21.05
C SER A 121 -4.79 -0.09 20.09
N VAL A 122 -4.03 0.09 18.99
CA VAL A 122 -3.79 -0.94 17.99
C VAL A 122 -2.34 -1.41 18.06
N ALA A 123 -2.15 -2.72 18.18
CA ALA A 123 -0.84 -3.36 18.06
C ALA A 123 -0.55 -3.63 16.58
N ALA A 124 0.35 -2.83 15.99
CA ALA A 124 0.82 -3.01 14.62
C ALA A 124 2.26 -3.56 14.61
N VAL A 125 2.54 -4.48 13.69
CA VAL A 125 3.92 -4.83 13.33
C VAL A 125 4.44 -3.72 12.41
N VAL A 126 5.64 -3.21 12.66
CA VAL A 126 6.25 -2.20 11.79
C VAL A 126 7.60 -2.72 11.29
N GLU A 127 7.73 -2.86 9.97
CA GLU A 127 8.92 -3.35 9.28
C GLU A 127 9.57 -2.22 8.47
N ILE A 128 10.87 -2.03 8.62
CA ILE A 128 11.67 -1.18 7.73
C ILE A 128 12.37 -2.11 6.75
N MET A 129 12.14 -1.91 5.47
CA MET A 129 12.72 -2.71 4.39
C MET A 129 13.53 -1.81 3.47
N GLU A 130 14.61 -2.35 2.92
CA GLU A 130 15.48 -1.60 2.02
C GLU A 130 15.20 -1.97 0.56
N GLY A 131 15.07 -0.98 -0.30
CA GLY A 131 14.91 -1.19 -1.75
C GLY A 131 13.96 -0.20 -2.42
N ASP A 132 13.62 -0.48 -3.67
CA ASP A 132 12.55 0.23 -4.36
C ASP A 132 11.20 -0.11 -3.72
N ALA A 133 10.39 0.92 -3.46
CA ALA A 133 9.13 0.78 -2.75
C ALA A 133 8.16 -0.20 -3.44
N LYS A 134 8.15 -0.28 -4.77
CA LYS A 134 7.25 -1.19 -5.49
C LYS A 134 7.62 -2.64 -5.22
N HIS A 135 8.90 -2.98 -5.33
CA HIS A 135 9.40 -4.33 -5.05
C HIS A 135 9.22 -4.70 -3.58
N VAL A 136 9.62 -3.82 -2.67
CA VAL A 136 9.44 -4.01 -1.22
C VAL A 136 7.99 -4.31 -0.85
N LEU A 137 7.03 -3.59 -1.44
CA LEU A 137 5.61 -3.79 -1.15
C LEU A 137 5.06 -5.07 -1.78
N MET A 138 5.49 -5.46 -2.99
CA MET A 138 5.14 -6.76 -3.57
C MET A 138 5.62 -7.90 -2.69
N ASP A 139 6.87 -7.83 -2.24
CA ASP A 139 7.47 -8.83 -1.36
C ASP A 139 6.75 -8.88 0.00
N ALA A 140 6.40 -7.73 0.57
CA ALA A 140 5.66 -7.67 1.82
C ALA A 140 4.24 -8.24 1.69
N VAL A 141 3.54 -7.94 0.59
CA VAL A 141 2.22 -8.51 0.29
C VAL A 141 2.30 -10.03 0.22
N ALA A 142 3.28 -10.57 -0.49
CA ALA A 142 3.49 -12.01 -0.59
C ALA A 142 3.89 -12.64 0.75
N LYS A 143 4.87 -12.04 1.44
CA LYS A 143 5.41 -12.52 2.73
C LYS A 143 4.35 -12.61 3.82
N HIS A 144 3.50 -11.59 3.92
CA HIS A 144 2.47 -11.52 4.96
C HIS A 144 1.13 -12.12 4.52
N HIS A 145 1.04 -12.64 3.29
CA HIS A 145 -0.23 -13.08 2.68
C HIS A 145 -1.32 -12.03 2.84
N ALA A 146 -1.02 -10.79 2.45
CA ALA A 146 -1.90 -9.66 2.69
C ALA A 146 -3.24 -9.85 1.96
N ASP A 147 -4.35 -9.65 2.67
CA ASP A 147 -5.68 -9.58 2.08
C ASP A 147 -5.91 -8.19 1.45
N ILE A 148 -5.36 -7.15 2.11
CA ILE A 148 -5.48 -5.75 1.69
C ILE A 148 -4.13 -5.05 1.78
N LEU A 149 -3.70 -4.42 0.69
CA LEU A 149 -2.62 -3.44 0.65
C LEU A 149 -3.19 -2.02 0.72
N ILE A 150 -2.73 -1.23 1.68
CA ILE A 150 -3.21 0.12 1.96
C ILE A 150 -2.13 1.13 1.61
N LEU A 151 -2.51 2.15 0.83
CA LEU A 151 -1.59 3.14 0.28
C LEU A 151 -2.18 4.54 0.44
N GLY A 152 -1.33 5.53 0.68
CA GLY A 152 -1.69 6.92 0.41
C GLY A 152 -1.87 7.15 -1.09
N SER A 153 -2.75 8.06 -1.49
CA SER A 153 -2.91 8.40 -2.93
C SER A 153 -1.65 9.01 -3.57
N HIS A 154 -0.77 9.61 -2.78
CA HIS A 154 0.47 10.24 -3.21
C HIS A 154 1.57 10.04 -2.15
N GLY A 155 2.82 10.42 -2.46
CA GLY A 155 3.98 10.38 -1.56
C GLY A 155 4.61 11.75 -1.34
N TYR A 156 5.95 11.81 -1.29
CA TYR A 156 6.71 13.05 -1.07
C TYR A 156 6.69 14.05 -2.24
N ASN A 157 6.69 13.56 -3.48
CA ASN A 157 6.99 14.36 -4.68
C ASN A 157 5.74 14.96 -5.35
N ASN A 158 4.87 15.62 -4.60
CA ASN A 158 3.52 15.95 -5.07
C ASN A 158 3.47 17.02 -6.17
N VAL A 159 3.47 16.58 -7.43
CA VAL A 159 3.18 17.38 -8.62
C VAL A 159 1.71 17.22 -9.03
N GLN A 160 0.96 18.32 -8.93
CA GLN A 160 -0.36 18.60 -9.52
C GLN A 160 -1.58 17.71 -9.16
N ARG A 161 -2.77 18.27 -9.43
CA ARG A 161 -4.06 17.93 -8.80
C ARG A 161 -4.74 16.66 -9.33
N ALA A 162 -4.12 15.85 -10.18
CA ALA A 162 -4.83 14.84 -10.98
C ALA A 162 -4.19 13.45 -11.10
N PHE A 163 -3.00 13.19 -10.55
CA PHE A 163 -2.32 11.90 -10.75
C PHE A 163 -2.14 11.14 -9.45
N MET A 164 -2.38 9.82 -9.45
CA MET A 164 -1.96 8.94 -8.37
C MET A 164 -0.44 8.88 -8.31
N GLY A 165 0.12 8.72 -7.10
CA GLY A 165 1.55 8.49 -6.92
C GLY A 165 2.01 7.23 -7.65
N SER A 166 3.25 7.23 -8.15
CA SER A 166 3.79 6.14 -8.98
C SER A 166 3.80 4.76 -8.29
N VAL A 167 3.91 4.72 -6.96
CA VAL A 167 3.81 3.48 -6.18
C VAL A 167 2.36 3.02 -6.10
N SER A 168 1.45 3.92 -5.74
CA SER A 168 0.01 3.63 -5.60
C SER A 168 -0.61 3.18 -6.92
N ASP A 169 -0.26 3.84 -8.02
CA ASP A 169 -0.67 3.47 -9.37
C ASP A 169 -0.13 2.09 -9.77
N HIS A 170 1.15 1.84 -9.55
CA HIS A 170 1.74 0.54 -9.87
C HIS A 170 1.12 -0.60 -9.03
N MET A 171 0.93 -0.39 -7.72
CA MET A 171 0.31 -1.41 -6.86
C MET A 171 -1.14 -1.70 -7.26
N ALA A 172 -1.92 -0.67 -7.63
CA ALA A 172 -3.31 -0.86 -8.06
C ALA A 172 -3.45 -1.82 -9.26
N HIS A 173 -2.43 -1.90 -10.12
CA HIS A 173 -2.44 -2.75 -11.30
C HIS A 173 -1.76 -4.11 -11.10
N HIS A 174 -0.87 -4.25 -10.11
CA HIS A 174 0.03 -5.40 -10.03
C HIS A 174 0.03 -6.14 -8.69
N ALA A 175 -0.49 -5.57 -7.60
CA ALA A 175 -0.53 -6.24 -6.31
C ALA A 175 -1.40 -7.50 -6.37
N GLN A 176 -0.96 -8.57 -5.70
CA GLN A 176 -1.68 -9.85 -5.67
C GLN A 176 -2.77 -9.90 -4.59
N CYS A 177 -3.25 -8.74 -4.13
CA CYS A 177 -4.28 -8.59 -3.12
C CYS A 177 -5.15 -7.36 -3.40
N SER A 178 -6.21 -7.17 -2.62
CA SER A 178 -7.05 -5.97 -2.76
C SER A 178 -6.25 -4.72 -2.42
N VAL A 179 -6.35 -3.67 -3.23
CA VAL A 179 -5.63 -2.42 -3.00
C VAL A 179 -6.59 -1.33 -2.55
N MET A 180 -6.32 -0.74 -1.38
CA MET A 180 -7.06 0.40 -0.84
C MET A 180 -6.20 1.66 -0.90
N ILE A 181 -6.58 2.59 -1.78
CA ILE A 181 -5.91 3.89 -1.91
C ILE A 181 -6.69 4.94 -1.14
N VAL A 182 -6.08 5.48 -0.08
CA VAL A 182 -6.67 6.51 0.76
C VAL A 182 -6.21 7.89 0.29
N LYS A 183 -7.18 8.72 -0.11
CA LYS A 183 -6.93 10.09 -0.55
C LYS A 183 -7.12 11.05 0.63
N LYS A 184 -6.07 11.80 0.97
CA LYS A 184 -6.18 12.93 1.91
C LYS A 184 -7.04 14.04 1.27
N PRO A 185 -8.16 14.47 1.88
CA PRO A 185 -8.95 15.58 1.38
C PRO A 185 -8.12 16.87 1.37
N LYS A 186 -8.29 17.69 0.33
CA LYS A 186 -7.74 19.05 0.34
C LYS A 186 -8.54 19.88 1.33
N GLN A 187 -7.89 20.57 2.25
CA GLN A 187 -8.58 21.61 3.00
C GLN A 187 -9.05 22.67 2.00
N LYS A 188 -10.36 22.92 1.95
CA LYS A 188 -10.88 24.08 1.23
C LYS A 188 -10.45 25.29 2.05
N ASP A 189 -9.60 26.15 1.50
CA ASP A 189 -9.38 27.48 2.07
C ASP A 189 -10.75 28.10 2.32
N ALA A 190 -11.08 28.39 3.58
CA ALA A 190 -12.26 29.15 3.91
C ALA A 190 -12.16 30.48 3.16
N LYS A 191 -12.93 30.62 2.07
CA LYS A 191 -12.89 31.77 1.18
C LYS A 191 -12.97 33.07 1.99
N LYS A 192 -11.97 33.93 1.79
CA LYS A 192 -12.04 35.36 2.12
C LYS A 192 -13.41 35.89 1.66
N GLN A 193 -14.20 36.40 2.59
CA GLN A 193 -15.42 37.14 2.24
C GLN A 193 -15.04 38.29 1.30
N PRO A 194 -15.80 38.56 0.22
CA PRO A 194 -15.55 39.75 -0.58
C PRO A 194 -15.78 40.99 0.30
N GLN A 195 -14.76 41.85 0.39
CA GLN A 195 -14.93 43.20 0.92
C GLN A 195 -16.00 43.88 0.05
N LYS A 196 -17.11 44.28 0.69
CA LYS A 196 -18.12 45.12 0.06
C LYS A 196 -17.44 46.44 -0.34
N ALA A 197 -17.60 46.80 -1.61
CA ALA A 197 -17.34 48.13 -2.13
C ALA A 197 -18.33 49.14 -1.57
#